data_AF-A0A1I6L574-F1
#
_entry.id   AF-A0A1I6L574-F1
#
_cell.length_a   1.000
_cell.length_b   1.000
_cell.length_c   1.000
_cell.angle_alpha   90.00
_cell.angle_beta   90.00
_cell.angle_gamma   90.00
#
_symmetry.space_group_name_H-M   'P 1'
#
loop_
_entity.id
_entity.type
_entity.pdbx_description
1 polymer ?
#
loop_
_entity_poly.entity_id
_entity_poly.type
_entity_poly.pdbx_seq_one_letter_code
_entity_poly.pdbx_strand_id
1 'polypeptide(L)'
;MEIIATVLGSIVTFVVGLLVGGLAIFVAAQLVVGKGDFRTAVWTAVFGALGWLVATLVVGWIPFHIGSILGTLLGLAVYLTVIAVQYDTDWVEAAAIAFVAWVSVLVARFFLAPLLGDWGVVGVPFV
;
A
#
# COMPACT_ATOMS: atom_id res chain seq x y z
N MET A 1 28.27 13.04 6.00
CA MET A 1 27.03 13.62 6.55
C MET A 1 25.84 13.42 5.62
N GLU A 2 26.00 13.58 4.31
CA GLU A 2 24.93 13.43 3.31
C GLU A 2 24.27 12.04 3.28
N ILE A 3 25.05 10.95 3.30
CA ILE A 3 24.51 9.56 3.31
C ILE A 3 23.59 9.30 4.51
N ILE A 4 23.99 9.77 5.70
CA ILE A 4 23.20 9.58 6.93
C ILE A 4 21.87 10.32 6.83
N ALA A 5 21.88 11.55 6.31
CA ALA A 5 20.66 12.33 6.09
C ALA A 5 19.72 11.64 5.08
N THR A 6 20.25 11.11 3.98
CA THR A 6 19.46 10.40 2.97
C THR A 6 18.84 9.11 3.53
N VAL A 7 19.63 8.28 4.23
CA VAL A 7 19.14 7.03 4.83
C VAL A 7 18.07 7.30 5.88
N LEU A 8 18.29 8.28 6.76
CA LEU A 8 17.28 8.69 7.75
C LEU A 8 16.02 9.20 7.06
N GLY A 9 16.16 10.02 6.01
CA GLY A 9 15.03 10.48 5.21
C GLY A 9 14.22 9.33 4.62
N SER A 10 14.86 8.32 4.04
CA SER A 10 14.18 7.13 3.51
C SER A 10 13.46 6.33 4.58
N ILE A 11 14.07 6.15 5.75
CA ILE A 11 13.44 5.43 6.88
C ILE A 11 12.21 6.21 7.37
N VAL A 12 12.32 7.53 7.54
CA VAL A 12 11.21 8.37 7.98
C VAL A 12 10.08 8.32 6.96
N THR A 13 10.37 8.47 5.67
CA THR A 13 9.37 8.38 4.60
C THR A 13 8.70 7.01 4.57
N PHE A 14 9.45 5.93 4.77
CA PHE A 14 8.90 4.58 4.85
C PHE A 14 7.98 4.39 6.05
N VAL A 15 8.39 4.84 7.24
CA VAL A 15 7.57 4.75 8.47
C VAL A 15 6.30 5.59 8.35
N VAL A 16 6.41 6.83 7.88
CA VAL A 16 5.25 7.70 7.66
C VAL A 16 4.31 7.08 6.62
N GLY A 17 4.85 6.58 5.50
CA GLY A 17 4.08 5.89 4.48
C GLY A 17 3.35 4.65 5.00
N LEU A 18 4.01 3.85 5.85
CA LEU A 18 3.39 2.71 6.52
C LEU A 18 2.24 3.12 7.44
N LEU A 19 2.41 4.19 8.22
CA LEU A 19 1.36 4.67 9.12
C LEU A 19 0.16 5.24 8.36
N VAL A 20 0.41 5.99 7.28
CA VAL A 20 -0.64 6.52 6.40
C VAL A 20 -1.38 5.37 5.70
N GLY A 21 -0.64 4.38 5.18
CA GLY A 21 -1.22 3.17 4.58
C GLY A 21 -2.03 2.36 5.59
N GLY A 22 -1.50 2.17 6.80
CA GLY A 22 -2.20 1.52 7.91
C GLY A 22 -3.47 2.25 8.31
N LEU A 23 -3.45 3.59 8.36
CA LEU A 23 -4.66 4.39 8.62
C LEU A 23 -5.71 4.21 7.52
N ALA A 24 -5.30 4.22 6.25
CA ALA A 24 -6.20 3.98 5.13
C ALA A 24 -6.84 2.58 5.20
N ILE A 25 -6.05 1.54 5.51
CA ILE A 25 -6.55 0.17 5.71
C ILE A 25 -7.51 0.10 6.89
N PHE A 26 -7.18 0.76 8.02
CA PHE A 26 -8.05 0.78 9.20
C PHE A 26 -9.42 1.37 8.86
N VAL A 27 -9.44 2.56 8.25
CA VAL A 27 -10.69 3.20 7.82
C VAL A 27 -11.46 2.30 6.85
N ALA A 28 -10.78 1.70 5.88
CA ALA A 28 -11.42 0.81 4.92
C ALA A 28 -12.01 -0.45 5.58
N ALA A 29 -11.29 -1.10 6.50
CA ALA A 29 -11.77 -2.28 7.22
C ALA A 29 -13.01 -1.95 8.08
N GLN A 30 -13.00 -0.80 8.76
CA GLN A 30 -14.17 -0.33 9.50
C GLN A 30 -15.37 -0.07 8.60
N LEU A 31 -15.17 0.44 7.38
CA LEU A 31 -16.25 0.71 6.42
C LEU A 31 -16.79 -0.55 5.74
N VAL A 32 -15.94 -1.54 5.48
CA VAL A 32 -16.31 -2.74 4.70
C VAL A 32 -16.82 -3.87 5.60
N VAL A 33 -16.07 -4.21 6.65
CA VAL A 33 -16.37 -5.36 7.52
C VAL A 33 -16.71 -4.98 8.95
N GLY A 34 -16.62 -3.70 9.32
CA GLY A 34 -16.99 -3.21 10.65
C GLY A 34 -16.12 -3.73 11.80
N LYS A 35 -14.99 -4.37 11.49
CA LYS A 35 -14.05 -4.96 12.44
C LYS A 35 -12.61 -4.61 12.10
N GLY A 36 -11.76 -4.62 13.12
CA GLY A 36 -10.33 -4.35 13.00
C GLY A 36 -9.84 -3.33 14.01
N ASP A 37 -8.57 -3.41 14.34
CA ASP A 37 -7.88 -2.40 15.13
C ASP A 37 -6.74 -1.78 14.32
N PHE A 38 -6.30 -0.59 14.73
CA PHE A 38 -5.23 0.12 14.05
C PHE A 38 -3.92 -0.67 14.05
N ARG A 39 -3.68 -1.47 15.11
CA ARG A 39 -2.50 -2.34 15.19
C ARG A 39 -2.50 -3.38 14.07
N THR A 40 -3.60 -4.10 13.85
CA THR A 40 -3.72 -5.06 12.75
C THR A 40 -3.54 -4.37 11.41
N ALA A 41 -4.13 -3.19 11.21
CA ALA A 41 -3.98 -2.44 9.98
C ALA A 41 -2.53 -2.03 9.67
N VAL A 42 -1.77 -1.59 10.68
CA VAL A 42 -0.34 -1.29 10.52
C VAL A 42 0.46 -2.55 10.17
N TRP A 43 0.19 -3.69 10.82
CA TRP A 43 0.85 -4.95 10.47
C TRP A 43 0.48 -5.41 9.06
N THR A 44 -0.78 -5.24 8.65
CA THR A 44 -1.23 -5.50 7.27
C THR A 44 -0.47 -4.62 6.27
N ALA A 45 -0.26 -3.34 6.57
CA ALA A 45 0.55 -2.45 5.72
C ALA A 45 2.02 -2.92 5.63
N VAL A 46 2.61 -3.34 6.75
CA VAL A 46 3.98 -3.88 6.78
C VAL A 46 4.10 -5.14 5.94
N PHE A 47 3.24 -6.14 6.17
CA PHE A 47 3.27 -7.39 5.41
C PHE A 47 2.89 -7.19 3.95
N GLY A 48 1.97 -6.28 3.66
CA GLY A 48 1.62 -5.86 2.30
C GLY A 48 2.82 -5.26 1.57
N ALA A 49 3.53 -4.32 2.19
CA ALA A 49 4.71 -3.69 1.60
C ALA A 49 5.85 -4.69 1.37
N LEU A 50 6.12 -5.58 2.34
CA LEU A 50 7.11 -6.64 2.19
C LEU A 50 6.73 -7.65 1.11
N GLY A 51 5.47 -8.07 1.09
CA GLY A 51 4.94 -8.97 0.07
C GLY A 51 5.02 -8.37 -1.33
N TRP A 52 4.71 -7.08 -1.47
CA TRP A 52 4.82 -6.34 -2.72
C TRP A 52 6.27 -6.22 -3.19
N LEU A 53 7.19 -5.92 -2.26
CA LEU A 53 8.63 -5.89 -2.54
C LEU A 53 9.11 -7.23 -3.09
N VAL A 54 8.79 -8.33 -2.40
CA VAL A 54 9.17 -9.68 -2.83
C VAL A 54 8.56 -10.01 -4.19
N ALA A 55 7.26 -9.75 -4.40
CA ALA A 55 6.60 -9.96 -5.68
C ALA A 55 7.33 -9.22 -6.82
N THR A 56 7.67 -7.95 -6.59
CA THR A 56 8.38 -7.12 -7.58
C THR A 56 9.80 -7.63 -7.83
N LEU A 57 10.53 -8.09 -6.81
CA LEU A 57 11.88 -8.65 -7.00
C LEU A 57 11.85 -9.97 -7.78
N VAL A 58 10.81 -10.79 -7.60
CA VAL A 58 10.70 -12.11 -8.24
C VAL A 58 10.38 -12.02 -9.73
N VAL A 59 9.58 -11.04 -10.17
CA VAL A 59 9.16 -10.94 -11.59
C VAL A 59 9.61 -9.65 -12.29
N GLY A 60 10.12 -8.66 -11.56
CA GLY A 60 10.50 -7.35 -12.09
C GLY A 60 11.75 -7.37 -12.97
N TRP A 61 12.53 -8.45 -12.94
CA TRP A 61 13.67 -8.63 -13.84
C TRP A 61 13.27 -9.04 -15.27
N ILE A 62 12.02 -9.44 -15.50
CA ILE A 62 11.52 -9.88 -16.81
C ILE A 62 11.40 -8.66 -17.75
N PRO A 63 12.19 -8.58 -18.85
CA PRO A 63 12.13 -7.47 -19.80
C PRO A 63 10.81 -7.44 -20.58
N PHE A 64 10.49 -6.35 -21.28
CA PHE A 64 9.30 -6.12 -22.16
C PHE A 64 8.02 -5.53 -21.54
N HIS A 65 8.08 -4.64 -20.54
CA HIS A 65 6.87 -4.04 -19.90
C HIS A 65 5.91 -5.06 -19.25
N ILE A 66 6.06 -6.36 -19.51
CA ILE A 66 5.30 -7.46 -18.97
C ILE A 66 5.74 -7.71 -17.52
N GLY A 67 7.04 -7.61 -17.22
CA GLY A 67 7.55 -7.76 -15.86
C GLY A 67 6.95 -6.76 -14.86
N SER A 68 6.71 -5.50 -15.27
CA SER A 68 6.09 -4.49 -14.41
C SER A 68 4.59 -4.73 -14.21
N ILE A 69 3.88 -5.18 -15.24
CA ILE A 69 2.46 -5.56 -15.13
C ILE A 69 2.33 -6.78 -14.22
N LEU A 70 3.14 -7.83 -14.43
CA LEU A 70 3.16 -9.02 -13.59
C LEU A 70 3.53 -8.68 -12.15
N GLY A 71 4.52 -7.79 -11.94
CA GLY A 71 4.89 -7.34 -10.60
C GLY A 71 3.75 -6.63 -9.88
N THR A 72 2.99 -5.81 -10.60
CA THR A 72 1.81 -5.12 -10.06
C THR A 72 0.67 -6.09 -9.75
N LEU A 73 0.35 -6.99 -10.67
CA LEU A 73 -0.72 -7.98 -10.49
C LEU A 73 -0.39 -8.96 -9.36
N LEU A 74 0.85 -9.45 -9.31
CA LEU A 74 1.32 -10.33 -8.24
C LEU A 74 1.39 -9.59 -6.91
N GLY A 75 1.88 -8.35 -6.90
CA GLY A 75 1.88 -7.49 -5.71
C GLY A 75 0.46 -7.27 -5.18
N LEU A 76 -0.50 -7.00 -6.05
CA LEU A 76 -1.90 -6.87 -5.69
C LEU A 76 -2.46 -8.18 -5.13
N ALA A 77 -2.23 -9.32 -5.81
CA ALA A 77 -2.70 -10.62 -5.32
C ALA A 77 -2.13 -10.97 -3.94
N VAL A 78 -0.84 -10.69 -3.71
CA VAL A 78 -0.19 -10.85 -2.40
C VAL A 78 -0.84 -9.92 -1.38
N TYR A 79 -1.04 -8.65 -1.72
CA TYR A 79 -1.67 -7.69 -0.82
C TYR A 79 -3.10 -8.09 -0.42
N LEU A 80 -3.91 -8.55 -1.38
CA LEU A 80 -5.25 -9.08 -1.11
C LEU A 80 -5.21 -10.31 -0.20
N THR A 81 -4.24 -11.20 -0.43
CA THR A 81 -4.03 -12.38 0.42
C THR A 81 -3.69 -11.97 1.85
N VAL A 82 -2.79 -10.99 2.03
CA VAL A 82 -2.41 -10.47 3.35
C VAL A 82 -3.63 -9.88 4.06
N ILE A 83 -4.46 -9.10 3.36
CA ILE A 83 -5.70 -8.55 3.94
C ILE A 83 -6.66 -9.68 4.33
N ALA A 84 -6.93 -10.62 3.41
CA ALA A 84 -7.86 -11.72 3.65
C ALA A 84 -7.47 -12.55 4.88
N VAL A 85 -6.17 -12.83 5.04
CA VAL A 85 -5.63 -13.55 6.21
C VAL A 85 -5.74 -12.72 7.49
N GLN A 86 -5.39 -11.44 7.44
CA GLN A 86 -5.35 -10.58 8.64
C GLN A 86 -6.73 -10.23 9.17
N TYR A 87 -7.74 -10.16 8.31
CA TYR A 87 -9.10 -9.81 8.68
C TYR A 87 -10.05 -11.00 8.72
N ASP A 88 -9.60 -12.21 8.36
CA ASP A 88 -10.43 -13.41 8.23
C ASP A 88 -11.66 -13.12 7.35
N THR A 89 -11.38 -12.80 6.09
CA THR A 89 -12.37 -12.41 5.07
C THR A 89 -12.15 -13.18 3.78
N ASP A 90 -13.16 -13.18 2.91
CA ASP A 90 -12.96 -13.64 1.54
C ASP A 90 -12.15 -12.62 0.69
N TRP A 91 -11.84 -13.01 -0.55
CA TRP A 91 -11.07 -12.17 -1.47
C TRP A 91 -11.86 -10.96 -1.98
N VAL A 92 -13.20 -11.01 -1.98
CA VAL A 92 -14.05 -9.91 -2.45
C VAL A 92 -14.07 -8.80 -1.41
N GLU A 93 -14.25 -9.15 -0.14
CA GLU A 93 -14.13 -8.23 0.99
C GLU A 93 -12.72 -7.65 1.09
N ALA A 94 -11.68 -8.48 0.92
CA ALA A 94 -10.30 -8.02 0.91
C ALA A 94 -10.04 -7.01 -0.24
N ALA A 95 -10.58 -7.27 -1.43
CA ALA A 95 -10.50 -6.35 -2.57
C ALA A 95 -11.25 -5.03 -2.29
N ALA A 96 -12.42 -5.08 -1.65
CA ALA A 96 -13.15 -3.89 -1.24
C ALA A 96 -12.36 -3.06 -0.22
N ILE A 97 -11.74 -3.70 0.79
CA ILE A 97 -10.86 -3.03 1.75
C ILE A 97 -9.68 -2.38 1.03
N ALA A 98 -8.98 -3.12 0.18
CA ALA A 98 -7.83 -2.60 -0.58
C ALA A 98 -8.22 -1.41 -1.46
N PHE A 99 -9.37 -1.49 -2.14
CA PHE A 99 -9.88 -0.43 -2.99
C PHE A 99 -10.25 0.82 -2.20
N VAL A 100 -11.01 0.69 -1.11
CA VAL A 100 -11.39 1.82 -0.26
C VAL A 100 -10.15 2.46 0.38
N ALA A 101 -9.16 1.67 0.80
CA ALA A 101 -7.90 2.18 1.32
C ALA A 101 -7.14 2.98 0.26
N TRP A 102 -7.06 2.46 -0.97
CA TRP A 102 -6.43 3.15 -2.09
C TRP A 102 -7.14 4.47 -2.43
N VAL A 103 -8.47 4.47 -2.50
CA VAL A 103 -9.28 5.70 -2.69
C VAL A 103 -9.02 6.70 -1.57
N SER A 104 -8.91 6.24 -0.32
CA SER A 104 -8.63 7.12 0.83
C SER A 104 -7.30 7.86 0.67
N VAL A 105 -6.27 7.20 0.13
CA VAL A 105 -4.97 7.83 -0.18
C VAL A 105 -5.10 8.85 -1.32
N LEU A 106 -5.89 8.56 -2.36
CA LEU A 106 -6.15 9.51 -3.44
C LEU A 106 -6.89 10.76 -2.96
N VAL A 107 -7.89 10.57 -2.10
CA VAL A 107 -8.61 11.68 -1.47
C VAL A 107 -7.66 12.52 -0.63
N ALA A 108 -6.82 11.89 0.20
CA ALA A 108 -5.80 12.61 0.97
C ALA A 108 -4.84 13.40 0.07
N ARG A 109 -4.34 12.80 -1.00
CA ARG A 109 -3.50 13.48 -2.01
C ARG A 109 -4.23 14.67 -2.63
N PHE A 110 -5.46 14.50 -3.08
CA PHE A 110 -6.23 15.56 -3.72
C PHE A 110 -6.32 16.83 -2.86
N PHE A 111 -6.58 16.67 -1.56
CA PHE A 111 -6.71 17.80 -0.65
C PHE A 111 -5.37 18.37 -0.17
N LEU A 112 -4.35 17.53 0.01
CA LEU A 112 -3.10 17.93 0.63
C LEU A 112 -2.01 18.34 -0.38
N ALA A 113 -2.02 17.81 -1.60
CA ALA A 113 -1.01 18.11 -2.63
C ALA A 113 -0.90 19.61 -2.97
N PRO A 114 -2.00 20.40 -3.05
CA PRO A 114 -1.92 21.84 -3.26
C PRO A 114 -1.18 22.60 -2.15
N LEU A 115 -1.11 22.03 -0.94
CA LEU A 115 -0.52 22.66 0.24
C LEU A 115 0.93 22.22 0.47
N LEU A 116 1.24 20.96 0.17
CA LEU A 116 2.48 20.30 0.56
C LEU A 116 3.37 19.90 -0.63
N GLY A 117 2.93 20.14 -1.87
CA GLY A 117 3.57 19.65 -3.09
C GLY A 117 3.04 18.27 -3.48
N ASP A 118 3.35 17.78 -4.68
CA ASP A 118 2.84 16.48 -5.16
C ASP A 118 3.69 15.29 -4.67
N TRP A 119 3.06 14.13 -4.51
CA TRP A 119 3.74 12.86 -4.20
C TRP A 119 3.13 11.67 -4.94
N GLY A 120 3.98 10.69 -5.21
CA GLY A 120 3.60 9.49 -5.95
C GLY A 120 2.62 8.61 -5.17
N VAL A 121 1.61 8.11 -5.86
CA VAL A 121 0.72 7.04 -5.40
C VAL A 121 0.89 5.87 -6.35
N VAL A 122 1.16 4.68 -5.82
CA VAL A 122 1.38 3.48 -6.63
C VAL A 122 0.06 3.02 -7.26
N GLY A 123 0.09 2.62 -8.53
CA GLY A 123 -1.03 1.94 -9.21
C GLY A 123 -2.04 2.84 -9.91
N VAL A 124 -1.77 4.14 -10.08
CA VAL A 124 -2.60 5.02 -10.90
C VAL A 124 -2.00 5.13 -12.31
N PRO A 125 -2.69 4.68 -13.37
CA PRO A 125 -2.25 4.90 -14.75
C PRO A 125 -2.40 6.39 -15.13
N PHE A 126 -1.42 6.94 -15.86
CA PHE A 126 -1.49 8.26 -16.51
C PHE A 126 -1.55 9.50 -15.60
N VAL A 127 -1.08 9.41 -14.35
CA VAL A 127 -0.87 10.57 -13.46
C VAL A 127 0.59 10.79 -13.13
#